data_AF-A0A0F9KSL0-F1
#
_entry.id   AF-A0A0F9KSL0-F1
#
_cell.length_a   1.000
_cell.length_b   1.000
_cell.length_c   1.000
_cell.angle_alpha   90.00
_cell.angle_beta   90.00
_cell.angle_gamma   90.00
#
_symmetry.space_group_name_H-M   'P 1'
#
loop_
_entity.id
_entity.type
_entity.pdbx_description
1 polymer ?
#
loop_
_entity_poly.entity_id
_entity_poly.type
_entity_poly.pdbx_seq_one_letter_code
_entity_poly.pdbx_strand_id
1 'polypeptide(L)'
;MAIKTKDGYKCFYCGEKFKHPEKADQHRDGHEIVYVPISITDINKLMHYIMLPDPEILEDTQVVRMLQLALRKKTLSMAQDRKDHGEETH
;
A
#
# COMPACT_ATOMS: atom_id res chain seq x y z
N MET A 1 -3.43 -9.56 21.02
CA MET A 1 -4.77 -10.16 21.00
C MET A 1 -5.05 -10.57 19.57
N ALA A 2 -5.51 -11.81 19.39
CA ALA A 2 -5.90 -12.33 18.08
C ALA A 2 -6.89 -11.40 17.36
N ILE A 3 -6.66 -11.14 16.07
CA ILE A 3 -7.59 -10.36 15.24
C ILE A 3 -8.63 -11.31 14.66
N LYS A 4 -9.91 -11.08 14.95
CA LYS A 4 -11.01 -11.83 14.32
C LYS A 4 -11.16 -11.44 12.85
N THR A 5 -11.28 -12.43 11.99
CA THR A 5 -11.52 -12.30 10.55
C THR A 5 -12.78 -13.06 10.14
N LYS A 6 -13.20 -12.96 8.88
CA LYS A 6 -14.38 -13.70 8.38
C LYS A 6 -14.21 -15.22 8.48
N ASP A 7 -12.97 -15.71 8.33
CA ASP A 7 -12.67 -17.14 8.21
C ASP A 7 -11.96 -17.73 9.45
N GLY A 8 -11.89 -16.98 10.56
CA GLY A 8 -11.22 -17.39 11.78
C GLY A 8 -10.44 -16.25 12.44
N TYR A 9 -9.24 -16.54 12.92
CA TYR A 9 -8.42 -15.60 13.68
C TYR A 9 -7.06 -15.42 13.00
N LYS A 10 -6.40 -14.29 13.21
CA LYS A 10 -5.02 -14.08 12.77
C LYS A 10 -4.16 -13.45 13.86
N CYS A 11 -2.87 -13.76 13.86
CA CYS A 11 -1.90 -13.07 14.71
C CYS A 11 -1.81 -11.59 14.30
N PHE A 12 -1.73 -10.70 15.29
CA PHE A 12 -1.60 -9.27 15.07
C PHE A 12 -0.25 -8.90 14.42
N TYR A 13 0.84 -9.57 14.81
CA TYR A 13 2.19 -9.19 14.39
C TYR A 13 2.58 -9.74 13.01
N CYS A 14 2.32 -11.03 12.74
CA CYS A 14 2.75 -11.67 11.48
C CYS A 14 1.59 -11.94 10.50
N GLY A 15 0.33 -11.82 10.94
CA GLY A 15 -0.85 -12.09 10.10
C GLY A 15 -1.16 -13.58 9.86
N GLU A 16 -0.42 -14.51 10.48
CA GLU A 16 -0.67 -15.95 10.34
C GLU A 16 -2.08 -16.33 10.83
N LYS A 17 -2.73 -17.25 10.11
CA LYS A 17 -4.14 -17.62 10.33
C LYS A 17 -4.27 -18.81 11.28
N PHE A 18 -5.21 -18.71 12.20
CA PHE A 18 -5.53 -19.72 13.19
C PHE A 18 -7.03 -19.97 13.23
N LYS A 19 -7.40 -21.22 13.53
CA LYS A 19 -8.82 -21.61 13.70
C LYS A 19 -9.40 -21.11 15.03
N HIS A 20 -8.56 -20.95 16.05
CA HIS A 20 -8.96 -20.61 17.41
C HIS A 20 -8.17 -19.41 17.91
N PRO A 21 -8.79 -18.51 18.70
CA PRO A 21 -8.11 -17.32 19.22
C PRO A 21 -6.97 -17.67 20.18
N GLU A 22 -7.11 -18.73 20.98
CA GLU A 22 -6.11 -19.15 21.98
C GLU A 22 -4.79 -19.56 21.30
N LYS A 23 -4.86 -20.18 20.12
CA LYS A 23 -3.67 -20.55 19.35
C LYS A 23 -2.96 -19.34 18.77
N ALA A 24 -3.73 -18.33 18.33
CA ALA A 24 -3.16 -17.08 17.82
C ALA A 24 -2.52 -16.28 18.96
N ASP A 25 -3.10 -16.31 20.16
CA ASP A 25 -2.52 -15.65 21.34
C ASP A 25 -1.28 -16.40 21.87
N GLN A 26 -1.27 -17.73 21.87
CA GLN A 26 -0.04 -18.51 22.18
C GLN A 26 1.07 -18.25 21.16
N HIS A 27 0.74 -18.23 19.87
CA HIS A 27 1.69 -17.93 18.82
C HIS A 27 2.30 -16.53 18.99
N ARG A 28 1.48 -15.54 19.40
CA ARG A 28 1.91 -14.18 19.66
C ARG A 28 3.09 -14.13 20.65
N ASP A 29 3.04 -14.95 21.69
CA ASP A 29 4.04 -14.95 22.76
C ASP A 29 5.40 -15.52 22.30
N GLY A 30 5.44 -16.20 21.15
CA GLY A 30 6.67 -16.64 20.49
C GLY A 30 7.33 -15.57 19.60
N HIS A 31 6.71 -14.40 19.42
CA HIS A 31 7.37 -13.31 18.70
C HIS A 31 8.41 -12.61 19.59
N GLU A 32 9.62 -12.47 19.07
CA GLU A 32 10.64 -11.61 19.67
C GLU A 32 10.26 -10.14 19.46
N ILE A 33 9.54 -9.58 20.43
CA ILE A 33 9.18 -8.16 20.42
C ILE A 33 10.34 -7.37 21.05
N VAL A 34 11.04 -6.60 20.22
CA VAL A 34 12.10 -5.70 20.66
C VAL A 34 11.50 -4.32 20.94
N TYR A 35 11.66 -3.85 22.18
CA TYR A 35 11.32 -2.48 22.55
C TYR A 35 12.51 -1.56 22.26
N VAL A 36 12.35 -0.68 21.28
CA VAL A 36 13.35 0.34 20.95
C VAL A 36 12.94 1.65 21.64
N PRO A 37 13.71 2.14 22.64
CA PRO A 37 13.45 3.45 23.21
C PRO A 37 13.80 4.51 22.16
N ILE A 38 12.81 5.30 21.78
CA ILE A 38 12.97 6.37 20.79
C ILE A 38 12.29 7.63 21.33
N SER A 39 12.88 8.79 21.07
CA SER A 39 12.29 10.05 21.53
C SER A 39 11.03 10.37 20.73
N ILE A 40 10.07 11.08 21.34
CA ILE A 40 8.88 11.58 20.63
C ILE A 40 9.30 12.44 19.43
N THR A 41 10.37 13.22 19.58
CA THR A 41 10.92 14.05 18.51
C THR A 41 11.37 13.21 17.32
N ASP A 42 12.03 12.08 17.54
CA ASP A 42 12.51 11.22 16.47
C ASP A 42 11.38 10.38 15.83
N ILE A 43 10.37 9.97 16.61
CA ILE A 43 9.13 9.41 16.05
C ILE A 43 8.46 10.42 15.12
N ASN A 44 8.35 11.69 15.53
CA ASN A 44 7.71 12.71 14.72
C ASN A 44 8.47 12.96 13.41
N LYS A 45 9.81 12.96 13.44
CA LYS A 45 10.64 13.04 12.22
C LYS A 45 10.44 11.85 11.31
N LEU A 46 10.41 10.63 11.86
CA LEU A 46 10.16 9.41 11.09
C LEU A 46 8.77 9.43 10.45
N MET A 47 7.75 9.79 11.22
CA MET A 47 6.39 9.93 10.72
C MET A 47 6.31 10.99 9.62
N HIS A 48 6.96 12.13 9.81
CA HIS A 48 7.04 13.18 8.80
C HIS A 48 7.72 12.68 7.51
N TYR A 49 8.81 11.91 7.63
CA TYR A 49 9.46 11.29 6.48
C TYR A 49 8.56 10.28 5.74
N ILE A 50 7.83 9.42 6.46
CA ILE A 50 6.91 8.44 5.85
C ILE A 50 5.71 9.13 5.21
N MET A 51 5.20 10.20 5.83
CA MET A 51 3.95 10.87 5.47
C MET A 51 4.13 12.00 4.47
N LEU A 52 5.33 12.56 4.32
CA LEU A 52 5.63 13.47 3.25
C LEU A 52 5.95 12.67 1.98
N PRO A 53 5.06 12.65 0.97
CA PRO A 53 5.46 12.22 -0.35
C PRO A 53 6.53 13.21 -0.83
N ASP A 54 7.79 12.75 -0.88
CA ASP A 54 8.84 13.51 -1.55
C ASP A 54 8.59 13.39 -3.06
N PRO A 55 8.17 14.47 -3.73
CA PRO A 55 7.91 14.43 -5.16
C PRO A 55 9.18 14.12 -5.95
N GLU A 56 10.38 14.47 -5.49
CA GLU A 56 11.63 14.13 -6.18
C GLU A 56 11.89 12.61 -6.12
N ILE A 57 11.69 11.97 -4.97
CA ILE A 57 11.81 10.51 -4.82
C ILE A 57 10.72 9.79 -5.65
N LEU A 58 9.50 10.32 -5.68
CA LEU A 58 8.39 9.71 -6.41
C LEU A 58 8.52 9.89 -7.93
N GLU A 59 8.94 11.06 -8.42
CA GLU A 59 9.05 11.38 -9.85
C GLU A 59 10.29 10.77 -10.52
N ASP A 60 11.38 10.54 -9.78
CA ASP A 60 12.59 9.91 -10.32
C ASP A 60 12.59 8.38 -10.29
N THR A 61 11.55 7.75 -9.75
CA THR A 61 11.42 6.30 -9.93
C THR A 61 11.03 5.96 -11.36
N GLN A 62 11.79 5.05 -11.98
CA GLN A 62 11.51 4.52 -13.33
C GLN A 62 10.08 3.97 -13.44
N VAL A 63 9.52 3.46 -12.34
CA VAL A 63 8.16 2.93 -12.24
C VAL A 63 7.12 4.03 -12.44
N VAL A 64 7.27 5.18 -11.78
CA VAL A 64 6.34 6.32 -11.92
C VAL A 64 6.42 6.90 -13.33
N ARG A 65 7.62 7.02 -13.91
CA ARG A 65 7.78 7.43 -15.33
C ARG A 65 7.10 6.46 -16.29
N MET A 66 7.24 5.15 -16.08
CA MET A 66 6.57 4.13 -16.91
C MET A 66 5.04 4.19 -16.77
N LEU A 67 4.51 4.38 -15.56
CA LEU A 67 3.07 4.55 -15.32
C LEU A 67 2.53 5.81 -15.99
N GLN A 68 3.22 6.94 -15.88
CA GLN A 68 2.85 8.18 -16.56
C GLN A 68 2.83 8.03 -18.09
N LEU A 69 3.83 7.34 -18.66
CA LEU A 69 3.88 7.03 -20.10
C LEU A 69 2.74 6.10 -20.53
N ALA A 70 2.43 5.07 -19.74
CA ALA A 70 1.33 4.15 -20.02
C ALA A 70 -0.03 4.85 -19.97
N LEU A 71 -0.25 5.72 -18.98
CA LEU A 71 -1.48 6.50 -18.85
C LEU A 71 -1.63 7.50 -20.00
N ARG A 72 -0.55 8.18 -20.42
CA ARG A 72 -0.56 9.09 -21.58
C ARG A 72 -0.90 8.37 -22.89
N LYS A 73 -0.34 7.19 -23.13
CA LYS A 73 -0.68 6.36 -24.31
C LYS A 73 -2.16 5.97 -24.31
N LYS A 74 -2.71 5.59 -23.15
CA LYS A 74 -4.12 5.24 -23.01
C LYS A 74 -5.04 6.43 -23.28
N THR A 75 -4.70 7.63 -22.79
CA THR A 75 -5.48 8.84 -23.09
C THR A 75 -5.42 9.25 -24.57
N LEU A 76 -4.29 9.03 -25.25
CA LEU A 76 -4.16 9.31 -26.68
C LEU A 76 -4.95 8.31 -27.53
N SER A 77 -4.89 7.02 -27.21
CA SER A 77 -5.73 5.98 -27.84
C SER A 77 -7.22 6.31 -27.71
N MET A 78 -7.70 6.63 -26.51
CA MET A 78 -9.11 6.98 -26.29
C MET A 78 -9.54 8.29 -26.98
N ALA A 79 -8.62 9.22 -27.22
CA ALA A 79 -8.89 10.45 -27.96
C ALA A 79 -8.94 10.21 -29.48
N GLN A 80 -8.19 9.22 -29.98
CA GLN A 80 -8.21 8.80 -31.38
C GLN A 80 -9.52 8.05 -31.70
N ASP A 81 -9.93 7.12 -30.84
CA ASP A 81 -11.17 6.35 -30.97
C ASP A 81 -12.43 7.23 -30.97
N ARG A 82 -12.38 8.39 -30.30
CA ARG A 82 -13.48 9.38 -30.31
C ARG A 82 -13.54 10.23 -31.58
N LYS A 83 -12.45 10.33 -32.33
CA LYS A 83 -12.44 11.05 -33.62
C LYS A 83 -12.92 10.14 -34.76
N ASP A 84 -12.59 8.85 -34.72
CA ASP A 84 -12.99 7.91 -35.77
C ASP A 84 -14.49 7.53 -35.73
N HIS A 85 -15.17 7.71 -34.59
CA HIS A 85 -16.62 7.49 -34.45
C HIS A 85 -17.47 8.77 -34.52
N GLY A 86 -16.88 9.91 -34.87
CA GLY A 86 -17.56 11.22 -34.90
C GLY A 86 -18.00 11.73 -36.28
N GLU A 87 -17.76 10.99 -37.37
CA GLU A 87 -18.11 11.41 -38.74
C GLU A 87 -19.09 10.44 -39.41
N GLU A 88 -20.26 10.17 -38.82
CA GLU A 88 -21.41 9.63 -39.55
C GLU A 88 -22.72 10.24 -39.03
N THR A 89 -22.91 11.54 -39.19
CA THR A 89 -24.25 12.13 -39.37
C THR A 89 -24.11 13.48 -40.08
N HIS A 90 -24.25 13.49 -41.40
CA HIS A 90 -24.85 14.63 -42.09
C HIS A 90 -25.52 14.21 -43.40
#